data_AF-A0A6S6YAZ8-F1
#
_entry.id   AF-A0A6S6YAZ8-F1
#
_cell.length_a   1.000
_cell.length_b   1.000
_cell.length_c   1.000
_cell.angle_alpha   90.00
_cell.angle_beta   90.00
_cell.angle_gamma   90.00
#
_symmetry.space_group_name_H-M   'P 1'
#
loop_
_entity.id
_entity.type
_entity.pdbx_description
1 polymer ?
#
loop_
_entity_poly.entity_id
_entity_poly.type
_entity_poly.pdbx_seq_one_letter_code
_entity_poly.pdbx_strand_id
1 'polypeptide(L)'
;MENTATTAAPLLENEYVKELLAVMEANRVPAVKDLLAVFNQVSAMERQLDTAVTELAALRRELSASQKQAHPVKAVLQNTGAAMEKSVTAVRDRLDATKQAVIDGCKNAVDAFREKGISALDNITRFFKLRPMLETMRTELDKSIRTDRSAMDKIETVSAEYHEAGRHIKNMGRTLMGNEAAAEAKPMGKLAKSLEAPFRAELSCLSSMKKSVEKALLRLTALEQSAQRKPSVQQSIHALSEKLAREQKSAPAAEKSRSVSHEAR
;
A
#
# COMPACT_ATOMS: atom_id res chain seq x y z
N MET A 1 -8.46 0.86 30.18
CA MET A 1 -8.18 -0.11 29.10
C MET A 1 -6.89 0.30 28.46
N GLU A 2 -5.96 -0.65 28.43
CA GLU A 2 -4.52 -0.50 28.28
C GLU A 2 -4.03 0.28 27.06
N ASN A 3 -2.87 0.92 27.26
CA ASN A 3 -1.95 1.39 26.24
C ASN A 3 -1.77 0.36 25.11
N THR A 4 -2.32 0.62 23.94
CA THR A 4 -1.83 0.00 22.69
C THR A 4 -0.99 1.03 21.94
N ALA A 5 0.08 1.49 22.57
CA ALA A 5 1.20 2.10 21.88
C ALA A 5 2.23 0.99 21.62
N THR A 6 1.89 0.03 20.77
CA THR A 6 2.90 -0.82 20.14
C THR A 6 3.30 -0.10 18.86
N THR A 7 4.09 0.96 18.99
CA THR A 7 4.87 1.47 17.85
C THR A 7 5.98 0.45 17.65
N ALA A 8 5.65 -0.65 16.96
CA ALA A 8 6.67 -1.52 16.39
C ALA A 8 7.65 -0.64 15.59
N ALA A 9 8.95 -0.89 15.73
CA ALA A 9 9.97 -0.10 15.02
C ALA A 9 9.61 0.04 13.53
N PRO A 10 9.88 1.20 12.89
CA PRO A 10 9.61 1.41 11.48
C PRO A 10 10.21 0.27 10.65
N LEU A 11 9.54 -0.16 9.57
CA LEU A 11 9.97 -1.33 8.80
C LEU A 11 11.44 -1.24 8.35
N LEU A 12 11.87 -0.08 7.88
CA LEU A 12 13.24 0.14 7.39
C LEU A 12 14.30 0.13 8.50
N GLU A 13 13.89 0.28 9.76
CA GLU A 13 14.81 0.23 10.89
C GLU A 13 15.10 -1.20 11.35
N ASN A 14 14.32 -2.18 10.89
CA ASN A 14 14.48 -3.59 11.22
C ASN A 14 15.84 -4.13 10.74
N GLU A 15 16.50 -4.90 11.60
CA GLU A 15 17.85 -5.42 11.36
C GLU A 15 17.92 -6.32 10.11
N TYR A 16 16.95 -7.23 9.93
CA TYR A 16 16.94 -8.12 8.75
C TYR A 16 16.68 -7.37 7.44
N VAL A 17 15.86 -6.31 7.49
CA VAL A 17 15.59 -5.45 6.32
C VAL A 17 16.87 -4.71 5.92
N LYS A 18 17.57 -4.10 6.89
CA LYS A 18 18.86 -3.44 6.66
C LYS A 18 19.92 -4.40 6.14
N GLU A 19 20.03 -5.58 6.74
CA GLU A 19 21.00 -6.59 6.34
C GLU A 19 20.77 -7.05 4.90
N LEU A 20 19.53 -7.39 4.52
CA LEU A 20 19.24 -7.83 3.15
C LEU A 20 19.60 -6.73 2.13
N LEU A 21 19.22 -5.48 2.40
CA LEU A 21 19.52 -4.37 1.51
C LEU A 21 21.04 -4.18 1.36
N ALA A 22 21.79 -4.22 2.46
CA ALA A 22 23.25 -4.11 2.43
C ALA A 22 23.90 -5.27 1.65
N VAL A 23 23.43 -6.51 1.84
CA VAL A 23 23.89 -7.68 1.06
C VAL A 23 23.62 -7.48 -0.43
N MET A 24 22.42 -7.04 -0.80
CA MET A 24 22.06 -6.82 -2.20
C MET A 24 22.88 -5.69 -2.85
N GLU A 25 23.15 -4.60 -2.11
CA GLU A 25 23.97 -3.48 -2.58
C GLU A 25 25.43 -3.88 -2.77
N ALA A 26 26.04 -4.53 -1.78
CA ALA A 26 27.43 -5.00 -1.84
C ALA A 26 27.67 -5.94 -3.02
N ASN A 27 26.65 -6.75 -3.37
CA ASN A 27 26.70 -7.70 -4.46
C ASN A 27 26.12 -7.16 -5.79
N ARG A 28 25.80 -5.86 -5.86
CA ARG A 28 25.25 -5.18 -7.05
C ARG A 28 24.02 -5.89 -7.66
N VAL A 29 23.15 -6.42 -6.81
CA VAL A 29 21.92 -7.10 -7.24
C VAL A 29 20.98 -6.07 -7.90
N PRO A 30 20.62 -6.21 -9.20
CA PRO A 30 19.85 -5.19 -9.91
C PRO A 30 18.48 -4.88 -9.28
N ALA A 31 17.88 -5.88 -8.63
CA ALA A 31 16.56 -5.81 -8.01
C ALA A 31 16.50 -4.95 -6.73
N VAL A 32 17.65 -4.53 -6.17
CA VAL A 32 17.68 -3.84 -4.87
C VAL A 32 16.88 -2.54 -4.85
N LYS A 33 16.94 -1.77 -5.93
CA LYS A 33 16.23 -0.48 -6.04
C LYS A 33 14.71 -0.67 -6.03
N ASP A 34 14.21 -1.65 -6.79
CA ASP A 34 12.77 -1.91 -6.85
C ASP A 34 12.27 -2.56 -5.55
N LEU A 35 13.07 -3.41 -4.90
CA LEU A 35 12.73 -3.97 -3.59
C LEU A 35 12.65 -2.89 -2.50
N LEU A 36 13.65 -2.00 -2.45
CA LEU A 36 13.63 -0.84 -1.57
C LEU A 36 12.43 0.07 -1.87
N ALA A 37 12.05 0.23 -3.14
CA ALA A 37 10.85 0.98 -3.50
C ALA A 37 9.57 0.34 -2.95
N VAL A 38 9.46 -1.00 -2.94
CA VAL A 38 8.35 -1.72 -2.28
C VAL A 38 8.36 -1.46 -0.78
N PHE A 39 9.50 -1.61 -0.09
CA PHE A 39 9.59 -1.37 1.36
C PHE A 39 9.27 0.07 1.75
N ASN A 40 9.67 1.03 0.92
CA ASN A 40 9.30 2.43 1.09
C ASN A 40 7.79 2.66 0.98
N GLN A 41 7.09 1.93 0.10
CA GLN A 41 5.62 2.01 0.05
C GLN A 41 4.99 1.40 1.31
N VAL A 42 5.51 0.28 1.81
CA VAL A 42 5.03 -0.29 3.09
C VAL A 42 5.26 0.69 4.25
N SER A 43 6.42 1.34 4.29
CA SER A 43 6.72 2.37 5.30
C SER A 43 5.85 3.61 5.16
N ALA A 44 5.42 3.96 3.93
CA ALA A 44 4.45 5.03 3.73
C ALA A 44 3.07 4.65 4.29
N MET A 45 2.66 3.38 4.12
CA MET A 45 1.42 2.86 4.70
C MET A 45 1.41 2.93 6.22
N GLU A 46 2.55 2.70 6.89
CA GLU A 46 2.67 2.87 8.35
C GLU A 46 2.35 4.31 8.78
N ARG A 47 3.01 5.30 8.16
CA ARG A 47 2.80 6.73 8.49
C ARG A 47 1.37 7.19 8.22
N GLN A 48 0.79 6.70 7.13
CA GLN A 48 -0.59 6.99 6.79
C GLN A 48 -1.51 6.39 7.87
N LEU A 49 -1.37 5.10 8.20
CA LEU A 49 -2.17 4.47 9.25
C LEU A 49 -2.06 5.20 10.60
N ASP A 50 -0.88 5.64 11.01
CA ASP A 50 -0.70 6.45 12.23
C ASP A 50 -1.50 7.76 12.20
N THR A 51 -1.57 8.38 11.02
CA THR A 51 -2.42 9.56 10.79
C THR A 51 -3.91 9.19 10.93
N ALA A 52 -4.39 8.13 10.28
CA ALA A 52 -5.79 7.68 10.41
C ALA A 52 -6.16 7.34 11.86
N VAL A 53 -5.25 6.74 12.62
CA VAL A 53 -5.45 6.44 14.05
C VAL A 53 -5.58 7.72 14.86
N THR A 54 -4.81 8.75 14.51
CA THR A 54 -4.89 10.08 15.13
C THR A 54 -6.24 10.75 14.83
N GLU A 55 -6.72 10.64 13.59
CA GLU A 55 -8.03 11.18 13.18
C GLU A 55 -9.20 10.43 13.85
N LEU A 56 -9.11 9.11 13.99
CA LEU A 56 -10.09 8.32 14.76
C LEU A 56 -10.11 8.77 16.24
N ALA A 57 -8.95 9.07 16.83
CA ALA A 57 -8.89 9.63 18.18
C ALA A 57 -9.53 11.04 18.26
N ALA A 58 -9.36 11.87 17.21
CA ALA A 58 -10.03 13.16 17.12
C ALA A 58 -11.56 12.99 17.01
N LEU A 59 -12.06 12.10 16.16
CA LEU A 59 -13.49 11.78 16.06
C LEU A 59 -14.09 11.35 17.41
N ARG A 60 -13.39 10.47 18.14
CA ARG A 60 -13.83 10.03 19.47
C ARG A 60 -13.95 11.19 20.47
N ARG A 61 -13.02 12.15 20.42
CA ARG A 61 -13.07 13.37 21.25
C ARG A 61 -14.26 14.24 20.85
N GLU A 62 -14.50 14.45 19.56
CA GLU A 62 -15.63 15.24 19.08
C GLU A 62 -16.98 14.59 19.42
N LEU A 63 -17.08 13.26 19.28
CA LEU A 63 -18.24 12.47 19.69
C LEU A 63 -18.53 12.61 21.19
N SER A 64 -17.49 12.56 22.01
CA SER A 64 -17.58 12.71 23.47
C SER A 64 -17.98 14.13 23.86
N ALA A 65 -17.40 15.15 23.23
CA ALA A 65 -17.76 16.55 23.45
C ALA A 65 -19.21 16.84 23.03
N SER A 66 -19.67 16.20 21.96
CA SER A 66 -21.03 16.32 21.44
C SER A 66 -22.07 15.54 22.26
N GLN A 67 -21.68 14.69 23.22
CA GLN A 67 -22.64 13.96 24.08
C GLN A 67 -23.57 14.90 24.86
N LYS A 68 -23.10 16.12 25.18
CA LYS A 68 -23.85 17.14 25.94
C LYS A 68 -24.89 17.87 25.10
N GLN A 69 -24.86 17.73 23.77
CA GLN A 69 -25.78 18.41 22.85
C GLN A 69 -26.68 17.36 22.19
N ALA A 70 -28.00 17.52 22.30
CA ALA A 70 -28.96 16.70 21.56
C ALA A 70 -28.97 17.12 20.08
N HIS A 71 -28.00 16.62 19.31
CA HIS A 71 -27.89 16.90 17.88
C HIS A 71 -28.37 15.69 17.05
N PRO A 72 -29.17 15.86 15.99
CA PRO A 72 -29.71 14.76 15.17
C PRO A 72 -28.63 13.90 14.49
N VAL A 73 -27.44 14.47 14.24
CA VAL A 73 -26.30 13.74 13.66
C VAL A 73 -25.63 12.76 14.64
N LYS A 74 -25.97 12.79 15.95
CA LYS A 74 -25.30 11.98 16.98
C LYS A 74 -25.38 10.48 16.68
N ALA A 75 -26.56 9.97 16.35
CA ALA A 75 -26.74 8.56 16.05
C ALA A 75 -25.97 8.14 14.78
N VAL A 76 -25.95 9.00 13.77
CA VAL A 76 -25.15 8.79 12.55
C VAL A 76 -23.68 8.69 12.92
N LEU A 77 -23.15 9.64 13.69
CA LEU A 77 -21.73 9.68 14.07
C LEU A 77 -21.30 8.50 14.94
N GLN A 78 -22.16 8.02 15.84
CA GLN A 78 -21.85 6.84 16.65
C GLN A 78 -21.72 5.60 15.77
N ASN A 79 -22.66 5.41 14.85
CA ASN A 79 -22.65 4.27 13.92
C ASN A 79 -21.49 4.35 12.93
N THR A 80 -21.23 5.53 12.36
CA THR A 80 -20.14 5.72 11.39
C THR A 80 -18.77 5.70 12.06
N GLY A 81 -18.65 6.22 13.29
CA GLY A 81 -17.43 6.12 14.10
C GLY A 81 -17.07 4.68 14.46
N ALA A 82 -18.04 3.84 14.80
CA ALA A 82 -17.80 2.40 14.99
C ALA A 82 -17.36 1.70 13.69
N ALA A 83 -17.90 2.11 12.54
CA ALA A 83 -17.49 1.57 11.25
C ALA A 83 -16.05 1.98 10.89
N MET A 84 -15.69 3.24 11.12
CA MET A 84 -14.32 3.78 11.01
C MET A 84 -13.36 3.00 11.92
N GLU A 85 -13.70 2.79 13.19
CA GLU A 85 -12.87 2.02 14.13
C GLU A 85 -12.59 0.60 13.63
N LYS A 86 -13.61 -0.07 13.12
CA LYS A 86 -13.48 -1.40 12.52
C LYS A 86 -12.58 -1.37 11.28
N SER A 87 -12.72 -0.34 10.45
CA SER A 87 -11.89 -0.12 9.27
C SER A 87 -10.42 0.06 9.63
N VAL A 88 -10.10 1.01 10.53
CA VAL A 88 -8.73 1.28 10.99
C VAL A 88 -8.09 0.02 11.58
N THR A 89 -8.84 -0.73 12.39
CA THR A 89 -8.35 -2.00 12.97
C THR A 89 -8.06 -3.03 11.89
N ALA A 90 -8.97 -3.24 10.94
CA ALA A 90 -8.75 -4.20 9.85
C ALA A 90 -7.55 -3.81 8.98
N VAL A 91 -7.39 -2.52 8.66
CA VAL A 91 -6.23 -2.03 7.89
C VAL A 91 -4.94 -2.21 8.67
N ARG A 92 -4.95 -1.96 9.99
CA ARG A 92 -3.81 -2.21 10.88
C ARG A 92 -3.38 -3.67 10.86
N ASP A 93 -4.30 -4.58 11.10
CA ASP A 93 -4.00 -6.03 11.14
C ASP A 93 -3.40 -6.51 9.81
N ARG A 94 -3.91 -6.00 8.68
CA ARG A 94 -3.36 -6.32 7.35
C ARG A 94 -1.96 -5.74 7.15
N LEU A 95 -1.71 -4.53 7.63
CA LEU A 95 -0.40 -3.90 7.53
C LEU A 95 0.62 -4.61 8.40
N ASP A 96 0.26 -4.97 9.64
CA ASP A 96 1.13 -5.71 10.55
C ASP A 96 1.49 -7.08 9.98
N ALA A 97 0.52 -7.80 9.42
CA ALA A 97 0.79 -9.06 8.71
C ALA A 97 1.75 -8.84 7.52
N THR A 98 1.55 -7.76 6.75
CA THR A 98 2.42 -7.44 5.59
C THR A 98 3.83 -7.11 6.04
N LYS A 99 3.99 -6.34 7.12
CA LYS A 99 5.30 -6.03 7.73
C LYS A 99 6.00 -7.30 8.20
N GLN A 100 5.28 -8.18 8.89
CA GLN A 100 5.85 -9.44 9.36
C GLN A 100 6.32 -10.31 8.19
N ALA A 101 5.53 -10.41 7.12
CA ALA A 101 5.92 -11.13 5.91
C ALA A 101 7.16 -10.53 5.22
N VAL A 102 7.33 -9.19 5.26
CA VAL A 102 8.56 -8.53 4.82
C VAL A 102 9.74 -8.95 5.68
N ILE A 103 9.62 -8.86 7.00
CA ILE A 103 10.71 -9.16 7.94
C ILE A 103 11.14 -10.63 7.83
N ASP A 104 10.18 -11.55 7.84
CA ASP A 104 10.43 -12.98 7.71
C ASP A 104 11.05 -13.30 6.34
N GLY A 105 10.56 -12.68 5.27
CA GLY A 105 11.13 -12.83 3.95
C GLY A 105 12.56 -12.30 3.85
N CYS A 106 12.88 -11.19 4.52
CA CYS A 106 14.23 -10.65 4.59
C CYS A 106 15.18 -11.62 5.29
N LYS A 107 14.78 -12.12 6.46
CA LYS A 107 15.55 -13.12 7.20
C LYS A 107 15.82 -14.36 6.35
N ASN A 108 14.77 -14.93 5.74
CA ASN A 108 14.89 -16.12 4.90
C ASN A 108 15.78 -15.89 3.65
N ALA A 109 15.74 -14.68 3.08
CA ALA A 109 16.58 -14.33 1.94
C ALA A 109 18.06 -14.21 2.33
N VAL A 110 18.35 -13.62 3.50
CA VAL A 110 19.71 -13.53 4.06
C VAL A 110 20.26 -14.93 4.34
N ASP A 111 19.48 -15.79 5.00
CA ASP A 111 19.90 -17.17 5.28
C ASP A 111 20.17 -17.95 3.99
N ALA A 112 19.29 -17.84 2.99
CA ALA A 112 19.49 -18.47 1.69
C ALA A 112 20.74 -17.94 0.94
N PHE A 113 21.05 -16.64 1.07
CA PHE A 113 22.27 -16.06 0.53
C PHE A 113 23.52 -16.62 1.22
N ARG A 114 23.51 -16.78 2.55
CA ARG A 114 24.62 -17.37 3.30
C ARG A 114 24.91 -18.80 2.87
N GLU A 115 23.86 -19.58 2.55
CA GLU A 115 24.00 -20.97 2.10
C GLU A 115 24.41 -21.12 0.63
N LYS A 116 23.84 -20.31 -0.27
CA LYS A 116 23.87 -20.55 -1.73
C LYS A 116 24.49 -19.40 -2.54
N GLY A 117 24.93 -18.34 -1.86
CA GLY A 117 25.49 -17.14 -2.46
C GLY A 117 24.47 -16.32 -3.23
N ILE A 118 24.97 -15.46 -4.12
CA ILE A 118 24.18 -14.46 -4.85
C ILE A 118 23.02 -15.05 -5.68
N SER A 119 23.16 -16.28 -6.16
CA SER A 119 22.12 -16.96 -6.96
C SER A 119 20.81 -17.16 -6.19
N ALA A 120 20.86 -17.21 -4.86
CA ALA A 120 19.67 -17.31 -4.02
C ALA A 120 18.70 -16.13 -4.19
N LEU A 121 19.23 -14.97 -4.61
CA LEU A 121 18.53 -13.69 -4.71
C LEU A 121 17.98 -13.40 -6.12
N ASP A 122 18.18 -14.30 -7.09
CA ASP A 122 17.72 -14.12 -8.47
C ASP A 122 16.19 -13.95 -8.59
N ASN A 123 15.44 -14.59 -7.69
CA ASN A 123 14.00 -14.43 -7.55
C ASN A 123 13.65 -14.02 -6.11
N ILE A 124 14.08 -12.82 -5.71
CA ILE A 124 13.94 -12.31 -4.34
C ILE A 124 12.48 -12.20 -3.87
N THR A 125 11.52 -12.02 -4.78
CA THR A 125 10.11 -11.83 -4.41
C THR A 125 9.47 -13.08 -3.81
N ARG A 126 10.02 -14.28 -4.11
CA ARG A 126 9.53 -15.57 -3.58
C ARG A 126 9.55 -15.66 -2.05
N PHE A 127 10.41 -14.88 -1.39
CA PHE A 127 10.58 -14.94 0.06
C PHE A 127 9.46 -14.24 0.82
N PHE A 128 8.74 -13.30 0.20
CA PHE A 128 7.83 -12.40 0.91
C PHE A 128 6.34 -12.68 0.72
N LYS A 129 5.94 -13.30 -0.40
CA LYS A 129 4.52 -13.57 -0.75
C LYS A 129 3.60 -12.34 -0.66
N LEU A 130 4.09 -11.15 -0.99
CA LEU A 130 3.39 -9.88 -0.76
C LEU A 130 2.17 -9.63 -1.65
N ARG A 131 2.17 -10.15 -2.89
CA ARG A 131 1.10 -9.89 -3.87
C ARG A 131 -0.31 -10.13 -3.32
N PRO A 132 -0.67 -11.34 -2.82
CA PRO A 132 -2.01 -11.59 -2.29
C PRO A 132 -2.34 -10.73 -1.07
N MET A 133 -1.34 -10.38 -0.25
CA MET A 133 -1.54 -9.53 0.93
C MET A 133 -1.87 -8.09 0.53
N LEU A 134 -1.12 -7.53 -0.42
CA LEU A 134 -1.33 -6.20 -0.97
C LEU A 134 -2.66 -6.12 -1.74
N GLU A 135 -3.04 -7.15 -2.49
CA GLU A 135 -4.34 -7.20 -3.18
C GLU A 135 -5.51 -7.23 -2.19
N THR A 136 -5.40 -8.02 -1.11
CA THR A 136 -6.39 -8.04 -0.02
C THR A 136 -6.50 -6.67 0.64
N MET A 137 -5.36 -6.04 0.94
CA MET A 137 -5.31 -4.71 1.54
C MET A 137 -5.95 -3.65 0.63
N ARG A 138 -5.71 -3.69 -0.68
CA ARG A 138 -6.38 -2.81 -1.65
C ARG A 138 -7.91 -2.94 -1.56
N THR A 139 -8.42 -4.16 -1.51
CA THR A 139 -9.87 -4.41 -1.42
C THR A 139 -10.46 -3.92 -0.09
N GLU A 140 -9.76 -4.10 1.04
CA GLU A 140 -10.20 -3.56 2.33
C GLU A 140 -10.18 -2.02 2.32
N LEU A 141 -9.13 -1.39 1.81
CA LEU A 141 -9.06 0.07 1.67
C LEU A 141 -10.19 0.62 0.79
N ASP A 142 -10.52 -0.06 -0.30
CA ASP A 142 -11.65 0.31 -1.16
C ASP A 142 -12.99 0.25 -0.43
N LYS A 143 -13.19 -0.73 0.44
CA LYS A 143 -14.38 -0.86 1.27
C LYS A 143 -14.45 0.27 2.29
N SER A 144 -13.36 0.53 3.00
CA SER A 144 -13.27 1.62 3.99
C SER A 144 -13.51 3.00 3.37
N ILE A 145 -12.88 3.30 2.23
CA ILE A 145 -13.10 4.55 1.49
C ILE A 145 -14.59 4.75 1.12
N ARG A 146 -15.29 3.68 0.72
CA ARG A 146 -16.74 3.75 0.47
C ARG A 146 -17.54 3.99 1.74
N THR A 147 -17.14 3.38 2.85
CA THR A 147 -17.77 3.59 4.16
C THR A 147 -17.65 5.04 4.60
N ASP A 148 -16.47 5.65 4.48
CA ASP A 148 -16.25 7.06 4.88
C ASP A 148 -17.06 8.02 4.03
N ARG A 149 -17.09 7.82 2.70
CA ARG A 149 -17.93 8.63 1.81
C ARG A 149 -19.41 8.53 2.19
N SER A 150 -19.90 7.32 2.42
CA SER A 150 -21.28 7.11 2.87
C SER A 150 -21.56 7.75 4.23
N ALA A 151 -20.58 7.79 5.13
CA ALA A 151 -20.71 8.49 6.41
C ALA A 151 -20.83 10.01 6.21
N MET A 152 -19.98 10.59 5.35
CA MET A 152 -20.04 12.01 5.00
C MET A 152 -21.39 12.38 4.39
N ASP A 153 -21.88 11.62 3.41
CA ASP A 153 -23.18 11.84 2.75
C ASP A 153 -24.34 11.82 3.77
N LYS A 154 -24.29 10.89 4.74
CA LYS A 154 -25.31 10.79 5.81
C LYS A 154 -25.24 11.96 6.78
N ILE A 155 -24.04 12.42 7.15
CA ILE A 155 -23.87 13.59 8.01
C ILE A 155 -24.43 14.84 7.32
N GLU A 156 -24.16 15.01 6.03
CA GLU A 156 -24.68 16.10 5.23
C GLU A 156 -26.21 16.06 5.13
N THR A 157 -26.78 14.89 4.77
CA THR A 157 -28.23 14.69 4.64
C THR A 157 -28.96 15.01 5.94
N VAL A 158 -28.54 14.40 7.06
CA VAL A 158 -29.18 14.65 8.36
C VAL A 158 -29.01 16.11 8.81
N SER A 159 -27.86 16.73 8.49
CA SER A 159 -27.70 18.15 8.80
C SER A 159 -28.64 19.02 7.98
N ALA A 160 -28.87 18.72 6.69
CA ALA A 160 -29.74 19.49 5.83
C ALA A 160 -31.21 19.39 6.29
N GLU A 161 -31.69 18.17 6.53
CA GLU A 161 -33.05 17.89 7.01
C GLU A 161 -33.33 18.60 8.35
N TYR A 162 -32.35 18.64 9.25
CA TYR A 162 -32.51 19.36 10.52
C TYR A 162 -32.66 20.87 10.35
N HIS A 163 -31.87 21.49 9.47
CA HIS A 163 -32.00 22.93 9.20
C HIS A 163 -33.33 23.26 8.51
N GLU A 164 -33.81 22.37 7.65
CA GLU A 164 -35.12 22.50 7.02
C GLU A 164 -36.26 22.40 8.04
N ALA A 165 -36.26 21.38 8.90
CA ALA A 165 -37.24 21.25 9.97
C ALA A 165 -37.24 22.47 10.92
N GLY A 166 -36.05 22.94 11.30
CA GLY A 166 -35.89 24.16 12.10
C GLY A 166 -36.42 25.41 11.39
N ARG A 167 -36.24 25.52 10.08
CA ARG A 167 -36.80 26.61 9.26
C ARG A 167 -38.33 26.56 9.28
N HIS A 168 -38.94 25.40 9.09
CA HIS A 168 -40.40 25.26 9.12
C HIS A 168 -41.00 25.70 10.45
N ILE A 169 -40.43 25.26 11.57
CA ILE A 169 -40.86 25.66 12.91
C ILE A 169 -40.70 27.18 13.11
N LYS A 170 -39.56 27.74 12.70
CA LYS A 170 -39.30 29.18 12.80
C LYS A 170 -40.29 29.99 11.96
N ASN A 171 -40.55 29.55 10.72
CA ASN A 171 -41.48 30.20 9.82
C ASN A 171 -42.91 30.15 10.36
N MET A 172 -43.34 29.02 10.93
CA MET A 172 -44.63 28.91 11.61
C MET A 172 -44.77 29.94 12.74
N GLY A 173 -43.74 30.09 13.59
CA GLY A 173 -43.74 31.12 14.64
C GLY A 173 -43.77 32.55 14.10
N ARG A 174 -43.04 32.84 13.01
CA ARG A 174 -43.07 34.17 12.36
C ARG A 174 -44.44 34.48 11.79
N THR A 175 -45.06 33.53 11.09
CA THR A 175 -46.41 33.66 10.56
C THR A 175 -47.43 33.92 11.67
N LEU A 176 -47.34 33.21 12.81
CA LEU A 176 -48.20 33.47 13.97
C LEU A 176 -48.01 34.88 14.57
N MET A 177 -46.80 35.45 14.47
CA MET A 177 -46.51 36.83 14.87
C MET A 177 -46.77 37.87 13.76
N GLY A 178 -47.36 37.47 12.62
CA GLY A 178 -47.64 38.37 11.49
C GLY A 178 -46.41 38.77 10.66
N ASN A 179 -45.28 38.09 10.86
CA ASN A 179 -44.04 38.32 10.10
C ASN A 179 -43.94 37.39 8.89
N GLU A 180 -43.21 37.83 7.85
CA GLU A 180 -42.95 37.01 6.66
C GLU A 180 -42.04 35.80 6.95
N ALA A 181 -42.31 34.71 6.25
CA ALA A 181 -41.53 33.48 6.30
C ALA A 181 -40.15 33.64 5.65
N ALA A 182 -39.14 32.96 6.17
CA ALA A 182 -37.83 32.88 5.51
C ALA A 182 -37.88 31.94 4.30
N ALA A 183 -37.33 32.39 3.17
CA ALA A 183 -37.33 31.65 1.90
C ALA A 183 -36.35 30.46 1.87
N GLU A 184 -35.14 30.61 2.41
CA GLU A 184 -34.07 29.61 2.31
C GLU A 184 -33.70 28.95 3.64
N ALA A 185 -33.34 27.66 3.58
CA ALA A 185 -32.75 26.95 4.71
C ALA A 185 -31.29 27.36 4.92
N LYS A 186 -30.81 27.28 6.17
CA LYS A 186 -29.40 27.60 6.46
C LYS A 186 -28.49 26.50 5.91
N PRO A 187 -27.29 26.86 5.39
CA PRO A 187 -26.30 25.88 4.97
C PRO A 187 -25.75 25.10 6.17
N MET A 188 -25.03 24.01 5.87
CA MET A 188 -24.43 23.12 6.88
C MET A 188 -23.69 23.92 7.98
N GLY A 189 -24.12 23.71 9.22
CA GLY A 189 -23.64 24.46 10.37
C GLY A 189 -22.20 24.12 10.74
N LYS A 190 -21.53 25.00 11.50
CA LYS A 190 -20.14 24.81 11.96
C LYS A 190 -19.93 23.47 12.68
N LEU A 191 -20.93 22.98 13.42
CA LEU A 191 -20.88 21.69 14.12
C LEU A 191 -20.80 20.52 13.14
N ALA A 192 -21.71 20.45 12.15
CA ALA A 192 -21.69 19.39 11.14
C ALA A 192 -20.37 19.37 10.35
N LYS A 193 -19.80 20.54 10.04
CA LYS A 193 -18.49 20.65 9.39
C LYS A 193 -17.34 20.12 10.25
N SER A 194 -17.36 20.40 11.56
CA SER A 194 -16.39 19.82 12.51
C SER A 194 -16.49 18.30 12.49
N LEU A 195 -17.71 17.78 12.60
CA LEU A 195 -18.00 16.35 12.71
C LEU A 195 -17.69 15.56 11.43
N GLU A 196 -17.71 16.21 10.27
CA GLU A 196 -17.29 15.63 8.99
C GLU A 196 -15.75 15.63 8.82
N ALA A 197 -15.03 16.51 9.52
CA ALA A 197 -13.60 16.70 9.32
C ALA A 197 -12.76 15.43 9.58
N PRO A 198 -13.01 14.63 10.63
CA PRO A 198 -12.29 13.37 10.84
C PRO A 198 -12.49 12.36 9.71
N PHE A 199 -13.71 12.25 9.16
CA PHE A 199 -14.00 11.36 8.01
C PHE A 199 -13.27 11.84 6.75
N ARG A 200 -13.22 13.16 6.51
CA ARG A 200 -12.47 13.72 5.38
C ARG A 200 -10.97 13.46 5.52
N ALA A 201 -10.43 13.58 6.73
CA ALA A 201 -9.02 13.35 7.01
C ALA A 201 -8.65 11.85 6.87
N GLU A 202 -9.46 10.95 7.44
CA GLU A 202 -9.30 9.50 7.25
C GLU A 202 -9.39 9.11 5.77
N LEU A 203 -10.39 9.62 5.03
CA LEU A 203 -10.53 9.36 3.60
C LEU A 203 -9.27 9.73 2.82
N SER A 204 -8.66 10.88 3.13
CA SER A 204 -7.39 11.31 2.53
C SER A 204 -6.25 10.34 2.86
N CYS A 205 -6.19 9.88 4.11
CA CYS A 205 -5.22 8.90 4.56
C CYS A 205 -5.40 7.55 3.83
N LEU A 206 -6.58 6.94 3.88
CA LEU A 206 -6.84 5.64 3.27
C LEU A 206 -6.66 5.67 1.75
N SER A 207 -7.02 6.79 1.10
CA SER A 207 -6.75 6.99 -0.33
C SER A 207 -5.25 7.05 -0.62
N SER A 208 -4.46 7.66 0.28
CA SER A 208 -3.01 7.69 0.16
C SER A 208 -2.38 6.32 0.40
N MET A 209 -2.89 5.55 1.37
CA MET A 209 -2.51 4.14 1.57
C MET A 209 -2.78 3.30 0.34
N LYS A 210 -3.97 3.44 -0.26
CA LYS A 210 -4.33 2.72 -1.48
C LYS A 210 -3.34 3.01 -2.62
N LYS A 211 -2.97 4.28 -2.82
CA LYS A 211 -1.95 4.66 -3.80
C LYS A 211 -0.60 4.01 -3.50
N SER A 212 -0.22 3.89 -2.22
CA SER A 212 1.00 3.19 -1.81
C SER A 212 0.93 1.69 -2.09
N VAL A 213 -0.21 1.03 -1.83
CA VAL A 213 -0.46 -0.37 -2.20
C VAL A 213 -0.32 -0.57 -3.71
N GLU A 214 -0.95 0.29 -4.52
CA GLU A 214 -0.91 0.21 -5.98
C GLU A 214 0.52 0.38 -6.52
N LYS A 215 1.27 1.34 -5.98
CA LYS A 215 2.70 1.53 -6.30
C LYS A 215 3.52 0.31 -5.91
N ALA A 216 3.26 -0.29 -4.74
CA ALA A 216 3.95 -1.49 -4.28
C ALA A 216 3.68 -2.67 -5.22
N LEU A 217 2.41 -2.88 -5.63
CA LEU A 217 2.03 -3.92 -6.59
C LEU A 217 2.68 -3.74 -7.96
N LEU A 218 2.77 -2.50 -8.47
CA LEU A 218 3.46 -2.19 -9.72
C LEU A 218 4.95 -2.53 -9.63
N ARG A 219 5.62 -2.12 -8.54
CA ARG A 219 7.04 -2.43 -8.30
C ARG A 219 7.28 -3.92 -8.12
N LEU A 220 6.39 -4.61 -7.42
CA LEU A 220 6.45 -6.06 -7.25
C LEU A 220 6.32 -6.79 -8.59
N THR A 221 5.43 -6.32 -9.47
CA THR A 221 5.31 -6.85 -10.85
C THR A 221 6.61 -6.66 -11.63
N ALA A 222 7.24 -5.50 -11.53
CA ALA A 222 8.53 -5.24 -12.20
C ALA A 222 9.64 -6.15 -11.68
N LEU A 223 9.68 -6.42 -10.36
CA LEU A 223 10.62 -7.37 -9.75
C LEU A 223 10.41 -8.80 -10.27
N GLU A 224 9.15 -9.26 -10.29
CA GLU A 224 8.79 -10.60 -10.78
C GLU A 224 9.14 -10.78 -12.26
N GLN A 225 8.87 -9.78 -13.11
CA GLN A 225 9.24 -9.81 -14.52
C GLN A 225 10.75 -9.79 -14.75
N SER A 226 11.48 -9.01 -13.95
CA SER A 226 12.94 -8.92 -14.06
C SER A 226 13.62 -10.25 -13.68
N ALA A 227 13.06 -10.97 -12.71
CA ALA A 227 13.51 -12.31 -12.36
C ALA A 227 13.27 -13.33 -13.50
N GLN A 228 12.13 -13.22 -14.20
CA GLN A 228 11.79 -14.11 -15.33
C GLN A 228 12.62 -13.86 -16.59
N ARG A 229 13.08 -12.62 -16.81
CA ARG A 229 13.85 -12.23 -18.00
C ARG A 229 15.31 -12.65 -17.97
N LYS A 230 15.84 -13.12 -16.83
CA LYS A 230 17.20 -13.68 -16.81
C LYS A 230 17.18 -14.97 -17.64
N PRO A 231 17.92 -15.06 -18.77
CA PRO A 231 18.03 -16.32 -19.49
C PRO A 231 18.58 -17.35 -18.52
N SER A 232 17.99 -18.53 -18.48
CA SER A 232 18.53 -19.58 -17.63
C SER A 232 19.98 -19.84 -18.09
N VAL A 233 20.89 -20.12 -17.15
CA VAL A 233 22.27 -20.48 -17.50
C VAL A 233 22.30 -21.61 -18.55
N GLN A 234 21.29 -22.49 -18.54
CA GLN A 234 21.10 -23.51 -19.57
C GLN A 234 20.79 -22.92 -20.96
N GLN A 235 19.92 -21.92 -21.08
CA GLN A 235 19.65 -21.24 -22.35
C GLN A 235 20.89 -20.49 -22.86
N SER A 236 21.65 -19.87 -21.96
CA SER A 236 22.91 -19.21 -22.31
C SER A 236 23.97 -20.21 -22.77
N ILE A 237 24.10 -21.36 -22.09
CA ILE A 237 24.98 -22.46 -22.50
C ILE A 237 24.52 -23.00 -23.87
N HIS A 238 23.23 -23.27 -24.05
CA HIS A 238 22.71 -23.80 -25.32
C HIS A 238 22.93 -22.82 -26.48
N ALA A 239 22.73 -21.52 -26.26
CA ALA A 239 23.01 -20.48 -27.24
C ALA A 239 24.51 -20.36 -27.56
N LEU A 240 25.40 -20.50 -26.56
CA LEU A 240 26.85 -20.54 -26.79
C LEU A 240 27.25 -21.79 -27.57
N SER A 241 26.72 -22.96 -27.20
CA SER A 241 26.96 -24.24 -27.85
C SER A 241 26.52 -24.23 -29.31
N GLU A 242 25.34 -23.68 -29.61
CA GLU A 242 24.85 -23.51 -30.98
C GLU A 242 25.72 -22.55 -31.79
N LYS A 243 26.19 -21.47 -31.15
CA LYS A 243 27.07 -20.49 -31.81
C LYS A 243 28.43 -21.09 -32.14
N LEU A 244 29.02 -21.84 -31.21
CA LEU A 244 30.28 -22.58 -31.42
C LEU A 244 30.12 -23.67 -32.49
N ALA A 245 28.99 -24.38 -32.53
CA ALA A 245 28.72 -25.39 -33.54
C ALA A 245 28.55 -24.79 -34.95
N ARG A 246 27.97 -23.59 -35.06
CA ARG A 246 27.88 -22.85 -36.33
C ARG A 246 29.24 -22.32 -36.79
N GLU A 247 30.04 -21.78 -35.88
CA GLU A 247 31.39 -21.29 -36.18
C GLU A 247 32.33 -22.42 -36.64
N GLN A 248 32.24 -23.61 -36.03
CA GLN A 248 33.00 -24.79 -36.46
C GLN A 248 32.57 -25.34 -37.84
N LYS A 249 31.28 -25.23 -38.20
CA LYS A 249 30.80 -25.61 -39.55
C LYS A 249 31.19 -24.62 -40.64
N SER A 250 31.58 -23.40 -40.29
CA SER A 250 31.96 -22.34 -41.24
C SER A 250 33.47 -22.15 -41.44
N ALA A 251 34.32 -22.91 -40.73
CA ALA A 251 35.78 -22.84 -40.93
C ALA A 251 36.20 -23.48 -42.27
N PRO A 252 37.01 -22.81 -43.12
CA PRO A 252 37.43 -23.37 -44.40
C PRO A 252 38.43 -24.52 -44.18
N ALA A 253 38.24 -25.64 -44.90
CA ALA A 253 39.20 -26.72 -44.95
C ALA A 253 40.50 -26.25 -45.63
N ALA A 254 41.53 -25.94 -44.83
CA ALA A 254 42.85 -25.62 -45.34
C ALA A 254 43.48 -26.86 -46.00
N GLU A 255 43.57 -26.76 -47.33
CA GLU A 255 44.45 -27.44 -48.29
C GLU A 255 45.33 -28.59 -47.78
N LYS A 256 44.98 -29.82 -48.20
CA LYS A 256 45.93 -30.92 -48.30
C LYS A 256 46.70 -30.84 -49.62
N SER A 257 48.02 -31.06 -49.48
CA SER A 257 49.02 -31.55 -50.44
C SER A 257 49.51 -30.63 -51.56
N ARG A 258 50.71 -30.06 -51.33
CA ARG A 258 51.76 -29.99 -52.36
C ARG A 258 52.88 -30.96 -51.96
N SER A 259 53.00 -32.08 -52.67
CA SER A 259 54.14 -32.99 -52.61
C SER A 259 55.36 -32.32 -53.22
N VAL A 260 56.42 -32.12 -52.43
CA VAL A 260 57.76 -31.84 -52.95
C VAL A 260 58.58 -33.10 -52.73
N SER A 261 58.75 -33.88 -53.79
CA SER A 261 59.76 -34.94 -53.83
C SER A 261 61.07 -34.30 -54.26
N HIS A 262 62.05 -34.27 -53.37
CA HIS A 262 63.44 -34.01 -53.71
C HIS A 262 64.27 -35.09 -53.06
N GLU A 263 64.83 -36.00 -53.86
CA GLU A 263 66.03 -36.72 -53.46
C GLU A 263 66.90 -36.94 -54.69
N ALA A 264 68.14 -36.45 -54.57
CA ALA A 264 69.21 -36.55 -55.53
C ALA A 264 70.38 -37.24 -54.84
N ARG A 265 70.95 -38.22 -55.56
CA ARG A 265 72.19 -38.98 -55.33
C ARG A 265 72.21 -40.06 -54.25
#